data_AF-A0A4Q7D138-F1
#
_entry.id   AF-A0A4Q7D138-F1
#
_cell.length_a   1.000
_cell.length_b   1.000
_cell.length_c   1.000
_cell.angle_alpha   90.00
_cell.angle_beta   90.00
_cell.angle_gamma   90.00
#
_symmetry.space_group_name_H-M   'P 1'
#
loop_
_entity.id
_entity.type
_entity.pdbx_description
1 polymer ?
#
loop_
_entity_poly.entity_id
_entity_poly.type
_entity_poly.pdbx_seq_one_letter_code
_entity_poly.pdbx_strand_id
1 'polypeptide(L)'
;MLLNTASGTAALNTSLLPSLCAGTGVRNAKAPMETPVAGGAENSQNLYASIVQQLNSLNSLLKTITQRASPVAPAVDAVPHQVDRDPPAPFPTVTPLDKPRPDESPFMSSVPIGTKPGDIWRGFWQGIEGNCVTVSAIKLAMTKYGHHPQGIFKLITPTKTGFEVTMQDTFKLHISHEELTLARTGSGFEGEDPDVLKDAVFLYAASAKRAQMKNHEGSAKRSFKDAMASLNDGEMPGDATNRLGLHAKRRWTNPAQLAKEGLGTADAGGHSVAVIDGYADLYGNKVKLSESGFQDARRVLTLR
;
A
#
# COMPACT_ATOMS: atom_id res chain seq x y z
N MET A 1 63.22 11.05 -19.36
CA MET A 1 62.03 10.16 -19.30
C MET A 1 60.82 11.04 -19.00
N LEU A 2 60.26 11.70 -20.01
CA LEU A 2 59.11 11.30 -20.83
C LEU A 2 57.79 11.24 -20.03
N LEU A 3 56.98 12.29 -20.25
CA LEU A 3 55.55 12.39 -19.99
C LEU A 3 54.77 11.33 -20.78
N ASN A 4 53.67 10.82 -20.23
CA ASN A 4 52.46 10.63 -21.05
C ASN A 4 51.15 10.50 -20.26
N THR A 5 50.16 11.17 -20.82
CA THR A 5 48.73 11.26 -20.52
C THR A 5 47.98 9.98 -20.89
N ALA A 6 46.89 9.65 -20.17
CA ALA A 6 45.90 8.67 -20.61
C ALA A 6 44.48 9.26 -20.51
N SER A 7 43.93 9.62 -21.67
CA SER A 7 42.49 9.82 -21.91
C SER A 7 41.94 8.55 -22.55
N GLY A 8 40.93 7.93 -21.95
CA GLY A 8 40.24 6.75 -22.49
C GLY A 8 38.87 7.12 -23.02
N THR A 9 38.74 7.19 -24.35
CA THR A 9 37.49 7.36 -25.09
C THR A 9 36.79 6.01 -25.30
N ALA A 10 35.46 6.04 -25.19
CA ALA A 10 34.57 4.91 -25.42
C ALA A 10 34.49 4.54 -26.92
N ALA A 11 34.63 3.25 -27.23
CA ALA A 11 34.41 2.71 -28.56
C ALA A 11 32.95 2.25 -28.72
N LEU A 12 32.26 2.87 -29.68
CA LEU A 12 30.97 2.47 -30.23
C LEU A 12 31.17 1.22 -31.09
N ASN A 13 30.32 0.20 -30.89
CA ASN A 13 30.33 -1.02 -31.68
C ASN A 13 29.26 -0.92 -32.78
N THR A 14 29.66 -1.14 -34.03
CA THR A 14 28.86 -1.00 -35.25
C THR A 14 28.80 -2.36 -35.94
N SER A 15 27.60 -2.85 -36.29
CA SER A 15 27.30 -3.87 -37.31
C SER A 15 25.85 -4.34 -37.12
N LEU A 16 25.00 -4.62 -38.10
CA LEU A 16 25.07 -4.71 -39.56
C LEU A 16 23.61 -4.62 -40.09
N LEU A 17 23.38 -3.84 -41.14
CA LEU A 17 22.20 -3.87 -42.01
C LEU A 17 22.35 -4.99 -43.06
N PRO A 18 21.24 -5.37 -43.73
CA PRO A 18 21.33 -5.56 -45.18
C PRO A 18 20.24 -4.81 -45.99
N SER A 19 20.74 -3.97 -46.89
CA SER A 19 20.48 -3.94 -48.35
C SER A 19 19.05 -3.82 -48.92
N LEU A 20 18.80 -2.68 -49.57
CA LEU A 20 17.77 -2.46 -50.60
C LEU A 20 18.16 -3.10 -51.94
N CYS A 21 17.16 -3.64 -52.66
CA CYS A 21 17.10 -3.65 -54.13
C CYS A 21 15.68 -3.31 -54.58
N ALA A 22 15.56 -2.41 -55.56
CA ALA A 22 14.33 -1.90 -56.13
C ALA A 22 13.84 -2.74 -57.33
N GLY A 23 12.54 -2.72 -57.61
CA GLY A 23 11.94 -3.29 -58.82
C GLY A 23 10.41 -3.13 -58.86
N THR A 24 9.94 -2.42 -59.87
CA THR A 24 8.59 -1.90 -60.17
C THR A 24 7.47 -2.92 -60.42
N GLY A 25 6.22 -2.57 -60.10
CA GLY A 25 5.02 -3.27 -60.60
C GLY A 25 3.69 -2.70 -60.09
N VAL A 26 3.06 -1.81 -60.88
CA VAL A 26 1.69 -1.30 -60.67
C VAL A 26 0.68 -2.36 -61.09
N ARG A 27 -0.26 -2.75 -60.21
CA ARG A 27 -1.61 -3.24 -60.58
C ARG A 27 -2.66 -2.90 -59.51
N ASN A 28 -3.74 -2.28 -59.97
CA ASN A 28 -4.97 -2.00 -59.23
C ASN A 28 -5.64 -3.28 -58.71
N ALA A 29 -6.03 -3.30 -57.43
CA ALA A 29 -7.07 -4.19 -56.92
C ALA A 29 -7.87 -3.50 -55.80
N LYS A 30 -9.19 -3.63 -55.92
CA LYS A 30 -10.28 -2.98 -55.19
C LYS A 30 -10.38 -3.55 -53.77
N ALA A 31 -10.34 -2.70 -52.74
CA ALA A 31 -10.53 -3.09 -51.34
C ALA A 31 -11.99 -3.46 -51.05
N PRO A 32 -12.27 -4.50 -50.26
CA PRO A 32 -13.54 -4.63 -49.54
C PRO A 32 -13.47 -3.86 -48.21
N MET A 33 -14.61 -3.26 -47.89
CA MET A 33 -14.87 -2.45 -46.71
C MET A 33 -15.04 -3.37 -45.50
N GLU A 34 -14.08 -3.38 -44.57
CA GLU A 34 -14.28 -3.96 -43.23
C GLU A 34 -14.69 -2.85 -42.25
N THR A 35 -15.82 -3.08 -41.58
CA THR A 35 -16.38 -2.26 -40.51
C THR A 35 -15.43 -2.20 -39.30
N PRO A 36 -15.25 -1.06 -38.62
CA PRO A 36 -14.39 -0.99 -37.45
C PRO A 36 -15.06 -1.66 -36.24
N VAL A 37 -14.42 -2.71 -35.72
CA VAL A 37 -14.76 -3.33 -34.44
C VAL A 37 -14.28 -2.41 -33.30
N ALA A 38 -15.15 -2.22 -32.31
CA ALA A 38 -14.95 -1.34 -31.16
C ALA A 38 -13.74 -1.74 -30.29
N GLY A 39 -12.60 -1.09 -30.48
CA GLY A 39 -11.36 -1.25 -29.68
C GLY A 39 -11.16 -0.20 -28.58
N GLY A 40 -12.26 0.36 -28.03
CA GLY A 40 -12.21 1.57 -27.19
C GLY A 40 -12.04 1.37 -25.68
N ALA A 41 -12.47 0.25 -25.11
CA ALA A 41 -12.52 0.09 -23.65
C ALA A 41 -11.25 -0.56 -23.05
N GLU A 42 -10.72 -1.61 -23.69
CA GLU A 42 -9.55 -2.35 -23.18
C GLU A 42 -8.26 -1.53 -23.30
N ASN A 43 -8.11 -0.74 -24.36
CA ASN A 43 -6.93 0.12 -24.56
C ASN A 43 -6.87 1.28 -23.55
N SER A 44 -8.01 1.83 -23.15
CA SER A 44 -8.04 2.90 -22.15
C SER A 44 -7.66 2.38 -20.77
N GLN A 45 -8.20 1.24 -20.32
CA GLN A 45 -7.86 0.66 -19.02
C GLN A 45 -6.39 0.26 -18.92
N ASN A 46 -5.82 -0.31 -19.99
CA ASN A 46 -4.39 -0.65 -20.06
C ASN A 46 -3.50 0.60 -20.07
N LEU A 47 -3.95 1.68 -20.72
CA LEU A 47 -3.24 2.96 -20.72
C LEU A 47 -3.26 3.61 -19.32
N TYR A 48 -4.39 3.57 -18.61
CA TYR A 48 -4.49 4.07 -17.24
C TYR A 48 -3.59 3.29 -16.28
N ALA A 49 -3.60 1.96 -16.34
CA ALA A 49 -2.73 1.12 -15.51
C ALA A 49 -1.24 1.43 -15.77
N SER A 50 -0.86 1.61 -17.04
CA SER A 50 0.50 1.97 -17.44
C SER A 50 0.90 3.37 -16.94
N ILE A 51 0.00 4.36 -17.03
CA ILE A 51 0.25 5.73 -16.52
C ILE A 51 0.44 5.71 -15.00
N VAL A 52 -0.40 4.98 -14.26
CA VAL A 52 -0.26 4.87 -12.80
C VAL A 52 1.06 4.18 -12.43
N GLN A 53 1.44 3.12 -13.15
CA GLN A 53 2.71 2.42 -12.92
C GLN A 53 3.93 3.32 -13.21
N GLN A 54 3.84 4.16 -14.25
CA GLN A 54 4.89 5.14 -14.58
C GLN A 54 4.99 6.26 -13.55
N LEU A 55 3.86 6.77 -13.04
CA LEU A 55 3.84 7.76 -11.97
C LEU A 55 4.45 7.21 -10.67
N ASN A 56 4.16 5.96 -10.33
CA ASN A 56 4.74 5.30 -9.14
C ASN A 56 6.24 5.07 -9.29
N SER A 57 6.70 4.72 -10.50
CA SER A 57 8.13 4.59 -10.81
C SER A 57 8.86 5.94 -10.71
N LEU A 58 8.22 7.02 -11.16
CA LEU A 58 8.77 8.37 -11.09
C LEU A 58 8.84 8.89 -9.65
N ASN A 59 7.81 8.66 -8.84
CA ASN A 59 7.80 9.02 -7.42
C ASN A 59 8.88 8.27 -6.62
N SER A 60 9.14 7.00 -6.95
CA SER A 60 10.19 6.19 -6.33
C SER A 60 11.59 6.69 -6.68
N LEU A 61 11.81 7.08 -7.93
CA LEU A 61 13.06 7.71 -8.38
C LEU A 61 13.26 9.07 -7.69
N LEU A 62 12.20 9.88 -7.56
CA LEU A 62 12.26 11.16 -6.87
C LEU A 62 12.71 10.99 -5.42
N LYS A 63 12.10 10.05 -4.67
CA LYS A 63 12.48 9.74 -3.29
C LYS A 63 13.94 9.26 -3.17
N THR A 64 14.43 8.47 -4.13
CA THR A 64 15.83 8.01 -4.17
C THR A 64 16.81 9.15 -4.42
N ILE A 65 16.42 10.14 -5.24
CA ILE A 65 17.24 11.34 -5.51
C ILE A 65 17.24 12.28 -4.30
N THR A 66 16.09 12.48 -3.65
CA THR A 66 15.98 13.35 -2.46
C THR A 66 16.75 12.77 -1.26
N GLN A 67 16.83 11.45 -1.13
CA GLN A 67 17.65 10.80 -0.09
C GLN A 67 19.16 10.87 -0.36
N ARG A 68 19.60 11.03 -1.61
CA ARG A 68 21.02 11.25 -1.96
C ARG A 68 21.47 12.70 -1.75
N ALA A 69 20.54 13.65 -1.67
CA ALA A 69 20.83 15.06 -1.44
C ALA A 69 20.73 15.41 0.05
N SER A 70 21.79 15.13 0.81
CA SER A 70 22.00 15.78 2.09
C SER A 70 23.50 16.03 2.32
N PRO A 71 23.97 17.27 2.15
CA PRO A 71 25.08 17.79 2.92
C PRO A 71 24.53 18.54 4.15
N VAL A 72 25.12 18.25 5.31
CA VAL A 72 24.91 18.99 6.57
C VAL A 72 25.34 20.45 6.41
N ALA A 73 24.55 21.41 6.89
CA ALA A 73 24.98 22.77 7.17
C ALA A 73 24.14 23.41 8.31
N PRO A 74 24.70 24.39 9.06
CA PRO A 74 24.37 24.63 10.47
C PRO A 74 23.21 25.62 10.70
N ALA A 75 22.74 25.62 11.95
CA ALA A 75 21.68 26.49 12.47
C ALA A 75 22.01 27.98 12.33
N VAL A 76 21.03 28.78 11.88
CA VAL A 76 21.06 30.24 11.93
C VAL A 76 19.79 30.76 12.61
N ASP A 77 20.00 31.73 13.50
CA ASP A 77 19.02 32.36 14.38
C ASP A 77 17.84 32.99 13.62
N ALA A 78 16.62 32.75 14.08
CA ALA A 78 15.41 33.32 13.53
C ALA A 78 15.00 34.60 14.28
N VAL A 79 14.97 35.72 13.55
CA VAL A 79 14.21 36.94 13.93
C VAL A 79 12.81 36.83 13.30
N PRO A 80 11.71 37.17 14.00
CA PRO A 80 10.37 36.94 13.49
C PRO A 80 9.91 38.10 12.59
N HIS A 81 9.52 37.79 11.36
CA HIS A 81 8.67 38.67 10.53
C HIS A 81 7.23 38.14 10.57
N GLN A 82 6.33 38.97 11.09
CA GLN A 82 4.88 38.78 10.96
C GLN A 82 4.49 38.97 9.49
N VAL A 83 3.81 37.97 8.93
CA VAL A 83 3.10 38.07 7.66
C VAL A 83 1.62 37.95 7.97
N ASP A 84 0.88 39.04 7.75
CA ASP A 84 -0.58 39.04 7.76
C ASP A 84 -1.09 37.96 6.80
N ARG A 85 -1.88 37.02 7.33
CA ARG A 85 -2.58 36.01 6.55
C ARG A 85 -4.08 36.24 6.72
N ASP A 86 -4.76 36.45 5.60
CA ASP A 86 -6.22 36.45 5.54
C ASP A 86 -6.81 35.14 6.13
N PRO A 87 -7.99 35.21 6.79
CA PRO A 87 -8.59 34.05 7.42
C PRO A 87 -8.98 32.98 6.38
N PRO A 88 -8.76 31.69 6.68
CA PRO A 88 -9.16 30.60 5.79
C PRO A 88 -10.69 30.53 5.67
N ALA A 89 -11.16 30.24 4.45
CA ALA A 89 -12.57 30.03 4.15
C ALA A 89 -13.19 28.92 5.04
N PRO A 90 -14.48 29.05 5.42
CA PRO A 90 -15.13 28.08 6.30
C PRO A 90 -15.22 26.69 5.65
N PHE A 91 -14.88 25.67 6.44
CA PHE A 91 -14.95 24.26 6.07
C PHE A 91 -16.38 23.85 5.65
N PRO A 92 -16.54 22.97 4.64
CA PRO A 92 -17.85 22.41 4.31
C PRO A 92 -18.41 21.62 5.51
N THR A 93 -19.66 21.89 5.85
CA THR A 93 -20.40 21.24 6.92
C THR A 93 -20.58 19.75 6.59
N VAL A 94 -19.75 18.89 7.20
CA VAL A 94 -20.05 17.47 7.32
C VAL A 94 -21.28 17.32 8.22
N THR A 95 -22.29 16.62 7.70
CA THR A 95 -23.51 16.25 8.42
C THR A 95 -23.14 15.54 9.72
N PRO A 96 -23.79 15.81 10.87
CA PRO A 96 -23.47 15.16 12.12
C PRO A 96 -23.64 13.66 12.00
N LEU A 97 -22.54 12.92 12.21
CA LEU A 97 -22.53 11.49 12.47
C LEU A 97 -23.54 11.21 13.59
N ASP A 98 -24.49 10.31 13.35
CA ASP A 98 -25.52 9.93 14.32
C ASP A 98 -24.90 9.65 15.70
N LYS A 99 -25.60 10.07 16.76
CA LYS A 99 -25.17 9.90 18.15
C LYS A 99 -24.70 8.45 18.37
N PRO A 100 -23.49 8.22 18.92
CA PRO A 100 -23.06 6.90 19.33
C PRO A 100 -24.11 6.31 20.29
N ARG A 101 -24.59 5.10 20.01
CA ARG A 101 -25.38 4.35 20.97
C ARG A 101 -24.52 4.13 22.22
N PRO A 102 -25.07 4.19 23.45
CA PRO A 102 -24.29 4.17 24.69
C PRO A 102 -23.40 2.94 24.90
N ASP A 103 -23.57 1.89 24.09
CA ASP A 103 -22.88 0.61 24.13
C ASP A 103 -21.88 0.39 22.98
N GLU A 104 -21.80 1.29 22.00
CA GLU A 104 -20.96 1.12 20.82
C GLU A 104 -19.57 1.73 21.04
N SER A 105 -18.53 0.88 21.05
CA SER A 105 -17.15 1.32 21.16
C SER A 105 -16.79 2.25 19.99
N PRO A 106 -16.19 3.43 20.21
CA PRO A 106 -15.75 4.28 19.11
C PRO A 106 -14.53 3.73 18.37
N PHE A 107 -13.99 2.57 18.78
CA PHE A 107 -12.75 2.00 18.27
C PHE A 107 -12.89 0.65 17.56
N MET A 108 -14.04 -0.02 17.69
CA MET A 108 -14.35 -1.28 16.99
C MET A 108 -15.81 -1.25 16.57
N SER A 109 -16.14 -1.93 15.48
CA SER A 109 -17.52 -2.09 15.03
C SER A 109 -18.35 -2.93 16.02
N SER A 110 -19.66 -2.82 15.95
CA SER A 110 -20.60 -3.69 16.67
C SER A 110 -21.00 -4.92 15.85
N VAL A 111 -20.40 -5.11 14.66
CA VAL A 111 -20.71 -6.19 13.73
C VAL A 111 -20.28 -7.54 14.33
N PRO A 112 -21.07 -8.63 14.17
CA PRO A 112 -20.72 -9.93 14.73
C PRO A 112 -19.34 -10.42 14.31
N ILE A 113 -18.63 -11.04 15.27
CA ILE A 113 -17.31 -11.65 15.05
C ILE A 113 -17.40 -12.68 13.91
N GLY A 114 -16.43 -12.63 12.98
CA GLY A 114 -16.39 -13.55 11.83
C GLY A 114 -17.06 -13.02 10.58
N THR A 115 -17.85 -11.93 10.68
CA THR A 115 -18.49 -11.29 9.52
C THR A 115 -17.45 -10.79 8.53
N LYS A 116 -17.60 -11.21 7.27
CA LYS A 116 -16.73 -10.77 6.17
C LYS A 116 -17.15 -9.37 5.70
N PRO A 117 -16.20 -8.52 5.28
CA PRO A 117 -16.54 -7.32 4.52
C PRO A 117 -17.40 -7.69 3.31
N GLY A 118 -18.49 -6.95 3.07
CA GLY A 118 -19.25 -7.09 1.82
C GLY A 118 -18.41 -6.69 0.61
N ASP A 119 -17.60 -5.64 0.77
CA ASP A 119 -16.59 -5.20 -0.19
C ASP A 119 -15.27 -4.88 0.53
N ILE A 120 -14.28 -5.77 0.42
CA ILE A 120 -12.95 -5.54 1.00
C ILE A 120 -12.12 -4.49 0.23
N TRP A 121 -12.45 -4.23 -1.02
CA TRP A 121 -11.74 -3.29 -1.88
C TRP A 121 -12.10 -1.87 -1.48
N ARG A 122 -13.40 -1.57 -1.44
CA ARG A 122 -13.94 -0.26 -1.04
C ARG A 122 -14.14 -0.10 0.47
N GLY A 123 -14.17 -1.19 1.23
CA GLY A 123 -14.36 -1.12 2.69
C GLY A 123 -13.29 -0.28 3.37
N PHE A 124 -12.03 -0.44 2.95
CA PHE A 124 -10.97 0.53 3.21
C PHE A 124 -9.83 0.40 2.20
N TRP A 125 -9.05 1.46 1.99
CA TRP A 125 -7.85 1.45 1.16
C TRP A 125 -6.80 2.46 1.67
N GLN A 126 -5.62 2.40 1.06
CA GLN A 126 -4.53 3.33 1.29
C GLN A 126 -4.84 4.70 0.67
N GLY A 127 -4.96 5.77 1.47
CA GLY A 127 -5.09 7.14 0.96
C GLY A 127 -3.75 7.80 0.60
N ILE A 128 -2.66 7.42 1.27
CA ILE A 128 -1.30 7.97 1.04
C ILE A 128 -0.29 6.83 0.85
N GLU A 129 0.59 6.96 -0.13
CA GLU A 129 1.61 5.95 -0.42
C GLU A 129 2.60 5.74 0.74
N GLY A 130 2.95 4.47 1.00
CA GLY A 130 3.97 4.06 1.98
C GLY A 130 3.52 2.92 2.91
N ASN A 131 2.23 2.87 3.27
CA ASN A 131 1.67 1.87 4.19
C ASN A 131 1.14 0.57 3.50
N CYS A 132 1.51 0.34 2.23
CA CYS A 132 0.88 -0.66 1.35
C CYS A 132 1.01 -2.10 1.89
N VAL A 133 2.14 -2.41 2.51
CA VAL A 133 2.38 -3.70 3.20
C VAL A 133 1.43 -3.89 4.38
N THR A 134 1.14 -2.82 5.12
CA THR A 134 0.20 -2.88 6.26
C THR A 134 -1.24 -3.04 5.77
N VAL A 135 -1.67 -2.27 4.77
CA VAL A 135 -3.01 -2.38 4.18
C VAL A 135 -3.26 -3.77 3.63
N SER A 136 -2.33 -4.28 2.82
CA SER A 136 -2.47 -5.61 2.21
C SER A 136 -2.60 -6.71 3.26
N ALA A 137 -1.78 -6.70 4.31
CA ALA A 137 -1.88 -7.67 5.40
C ALA A 137 -3.20 -7.58 6.19
N ILE A 138 -3.72 -6.37 6.43
CA ILE A 138 -5.01 -6.18 7.09
C ILE A 138 -6.14 -6.73 6.21
N LYS A 139 -6.15 -6.44 4.91
CA LYS A 139 -7.16 -6.97 3.98
C LYS A 139 -7.17 -8.50 3.97
N LEU A 140 -6.00 -9.13 4.00
CA LEU A 140 -5.87 -10.58 4.10
C LEU A 140 -6.49 -11.10 5.40
N ALA A 141 -6.15 -10.48 6.54
CA ALA A 141 -6.67 -10.89 7.83
C ALA A 141 -8.21 -10.78 7.90
N MET A 142 -8.76 -9.65 7.43
CA MET A 142 -10.20 -9.41 7.42
C MET A 142 -10.95 -10.35 6.48
N THR A 143 -10.40 -10.60 5.29
CA THR A 143 -10.96 -11.57 4.34
C THR A 143 -10.96 -12.97 4.95
N LYS A 144 -9.89 -13.36 5.66
CA LYS A 144 -9.76 -14.70 6.22
C LYS A 144 -10.58 -14.95 7.48
N TYR A 145 -10.62 -13.99 8.40
CA TYR A 145 -11.18 -14.19 9.74
C TYR A 145 -12.44 -13.36 10.02
N GLY A 146 -12.85 -12.50 9.08
CA GLY A 146 -13.85 -11.47 9.32
C GLY A 146 -13.20 -10.17 9.78
N HIS A 147 -13.89 -9.04 9.62
CA HIS A 147 -13.28 -7.73 9.85
C HIS A 147 -13.18 -7.32 11.32
N HIS A 148 -14.09 -7.81 12.17
CA HIS A 148 -14.04 -7.49 13.59
C HIS A 148 -12.72 -7.97 14.24
N PRO A 149 -11.95 -7.12 14.95
CA PRO A 149 -10.61 -7.46 15.45
C PRO A 149 -10.53 -8.68 16.36
N GLN A 150 -11.61 -8.97 17.13
CA GLN A 150 -11.70 -10.18 17.96
C GLN A 150 -11.74 -11.49 17.14
N GLY A 151 -12.06 -11.45 15.84
CA GLY A 151 -11.94 -12.61 14.96
C GLY A 151 -10.49 -12.89 14.53
N ILE A 152 -9.64 -11.86 14.55
CA ILE A 152 -8.25 -11.91 14.06
C ILE A 152 -7.28 -12.17 15.21
N PHE A 153 -7.39 -11.40 16.31
CA PHE A 153 -6.56 -11.58 17.50
C PHE A 153 -7.08 -12.70 18.41
N LYS A 154 -6.20 -13.24 19.25
CA LYS A 154 -6.54 -14.34 20.15
C LYS A 154 -7.45 -13.88 21.30
N LEU A 155 -7.21 -12.68 21.82
CA LEU A 155 -8.02 -12.05 22.87
C LEU A 155 -7.89 -10.54 22.81
N ILE A 156 -9.00 -9.83 23.02
CA ILE A 156 -9.04 -8.39 23.23
C ILE A 156 -9.87 -8.13 24.49
N THR A 157 -9.27 -7.50 25.49
CA THR A 157 -9.93 -7.15 26.75
C THR A 157 -9.96 -5.63 26.90
N PRO A 158 -11.14 -4.99 26.92
CA PRO A 158 -11.26 -3.57 27.21
C PRO A 158 -10.74 -3.24 28.61
N THR A 159 -10.11 -2.08 28.75
CA THR A 159 -9.67 -1.52 30.03
C THR A 159 -10.11 -0.07 30.14
N LYS A 160 -9.85 0.56 31.29
CA LYS A 160 -10.16 1.98 31.47
C LYS A 160 -9.37 2.90 30.52
N THR A 161 -8.18 2.47 30.08
CA THR A 161 -7.25 3.31 29.29
C THR A 161 -7.10 2.87 27.85
N GLY A 162 -7.73 1.76 27.46
CA GLY A 162 -7.62 1.20 26.11
C GLY A 162 -7.96 -0.27 26.07
N PHE A 163 -7.11 -1.08 25.43
CA PHE A 163 -7.33 -2.51 25.22
C PHE A 163 -6.06 -3.31 25.46
N GLU A 164 -6.17 -4.40 26.21
CA GLU A 164 -5.17 -5.46 26.22
C GLU A 164 -5.43 -6.39 25.03
N VAL A 165 -4.42 -6.61 24.20
CA VAL A 165 -4.48 -7.47 23.02
C VAL A 165 -3.49 -8.61 23.17
N THR A 166 -3.98 -9.83 23.02
CA THR A 166 -3.14 -11.01 22.80
C THR A 166 -3.26 -11.45 21.35
N MET A 167 -2.15 -11.44 20.61
CA MET A 167 -2.09 -11.86 19.22
C MET A 167 -2.05 -13.39 19.09
N GLN A 168 -2.25 -13.90 17.86
CA GLN A 168 -2.24 -15.34 17.58
C GLN A 168 -0.90 -16.01 17.92
N ASP A 169 0.20 -15.27 17.79
CA ASP A 169 1.54 -15.73 18.19
C ASP A 169 1.88 -15.46 19.66
N THR A 170 0.87 -15.26 20.51
CA THR A 170 0.99 -15.02 21.95
C THR A 170 1.65 -13.69 22.35
N PHE A 171 2.05 -12.86 21.38
CA PHE A 171 2.52 -11.51 21.68
C PHE A 171 1.41 -10.70 22.36
N LYS A 172 1.75 -10.02 23.46
CA LYS A 172 0.82 -9.21 24.24
C LYS A 172 1.20 -7.74 24.13
N LEU A 173 0.20 -6.89 24.01
CA LEU A 173 0.37 -5.44 24.02
C LEU A 173 -0.85 -4.75 24.60
N HIS A 174 -0.63 -3.55 25.11
CA HIS A 174 -1.69 -2.61 25.46
C HIS A 174 -1.75 -1.52 24.39
N ILE A 175 -2.93 -1.19 23.86
CA ILE A 175 -3.14 -0.02 22.99
C ILE A 175 -4.04 0.96 23.73
N SER A 176 -3.60 2.20 23.90
CA SER A 176 -4.40 3.21 24.56
C SER A 176 -5.48 3.80 23.64
N HIS A 177 -6.50 4.43 24.24
CA HIS A 177 -7.50 5.21 23.49
C HIS A 177 -6.86 6.36 22.68
N GLU A 178 -5.79 6.97 23.20
CA GLU A 178 -5.02 8.02 22.51
C GLU A 178 -4.28 7.45 21.29
N GLU A 179 -3.63 6.30 21.43
CA GLU A 179 -2.93 5.62 20.33
C GLU A 179 -3.90 5.21 19.21
N LEU A 180 -5.11 4.76 19.55
CA LEU A 180 -6.17 4.48 18.57
C LEU A 180 -6.64 5.75 17.85
N THR A 181 -6.73 6.87 18.55
CA THR A 181 -7.09 8.16 17.97
C THR A 181 -5.99 8.66 17.02
N LEU A 182 -4.72 8.51 17.42
CA LEU A 182 -3.56 8.81 16.58
C LEU A 182 -3.50 7.90 15.35
N ALA A 183 -3.81 6.61 15.48
CA ALA A 183 -3.85 5.67 14.37
C ALA A 183 -4.94 6.01 13.35
N ARG A 184 -6.11 6.49 13.80
CA ARG A 184 -7.18 6.92 12.89
C ARG A 184 -6.73 8.00 11.92
N THR A 185 -5.95 8.98 12.39
CA THR A 185 -5.44 10.06 11.54
C THR A 185 -4.12 9.71 10.86
N GLY A 186 -3.21 9.03 11.57
CA GLY A 186 -1.86 8.71 11.11
C GLY A 186 -1.78 7.53 10.14
N SER A 187 -2.80 6.67 10.09
CA SER A 187 -2.87 5.58 9.10
C SER A 187 -3.06 6.09 7.68
N GLY A 188 -3.76 7.23 7.49
CA GLY A 188 -4.15 7.69 6.16
C GLY A 188 -5.04 6.70 5.41
N PHE A 189 -5.82 5.88 6.13
CA PHE A 189 -6.81 5.00 5.52
C PHE A 189 -8.05 5.77 5.12
N GLU A 190 -8.60 5.44 3.95
CA GLU A 190 -9.90 5.89 3.47
C GLU A 190 -10.82 4.67 3.32
N GLY A 191 -12.13 4.85 3.25
CA GLY A 191 -13.07 3.74 3.16
C GLY A 191 -14.51 4.19 2.97
N GLU A 192 -15.31 3.40 2.25
CA GLU A 192 -16.76 3.60 2.10
C GLU A 192 -17.57 2.88 3.18
N ASP A 193 -17.00 1.84 3.80
CA ASP A 193 -17.62 1.11 4.90
C ASP A 193 -17.01 1.59 6.23
N PRO A 194 -17.77 2.37 7.04
CA PRO A 194 -17.24 2.94 8.28
C PRO A 194 -16.93 1.89 9.35
N ASP A 195 -17.57 0.72 9.33
CA ASP A 195 -17.30 -0.35 10.29
C ASP A 195 -16.03 -1.12 9.93
N VAL A 196 -15.87 -1.46 8.64
CA VAL A 196 -14.62 -2.08 8.15
C VAL A 196 -13.44 -1.13 8.33
N LEU A 197 -13.58 0.16 7.99
CA LEU A 197 -12.52 1.15 8.18
C LEU A 197 -12.12 1.30 9.65
N LYS A 198 -13.10 1.39 10.56
CA LYS A 198 -12.88 1.50 12.00
C LYS A 198 -12.10 0.30 12.53
N ASP A 199 -12.47 -0.91 12.12
CA ASP A 199 -11.77 -2.13 12.50
C ASP A 199 -10.36 -2.21 11.88
N ALA A 200 -10.18 -1.74 10.65
CA ALA A 200 -8.88 -1.69 9.98
C ALA A 200 -7.91 -0.75 10.70
N VAL A 201 -8.40 0.40 11.17
CA VAL A 201 -7.63 1.34 12.00
C VAL A 201 -7.19 0.68 13.32
N PHE A 202 -8.05 -0.12 13.95
CA PHE A 202 -7.66 -0.86 15.17
C PHE A 202 -6.51 -1.83 14.90
N LEU A 203 -6.59 -2.59 13.80
CA LEU A 203 -5.53 -3.53 13.40
C LEU A 203 -4.22 -2.80 13.04
N TYR A 204 -4.31 -1.65 12.38
CA TYR A 204 -3.16 -0.76 12.13
C TYR A 204 -2.51 -0.31 13.44
N ALA A 205 -3.31 0.15 14.42
CA ALA A 205 -2.82 0.58 15.71
C ALA A 205 -2.09 -0.54 16.47
N ALA A 206 -2.64 -1.76 16.45
CA ALA A 206 -2.00 -2.93 17.04
C ALA A 206 -0.66 -3.25 16.37
N SER A 207 -0.62 -3.13 15.04
CA SER A 207 0.59 -3.31 14.24
C SER A 207 1.67 -2.28 14.60
N ALA A 208 1.31 -0.99 14.71
CA ALA A 208 2.20 0.09 15.12
C ALA A 208 2.68 -0.08 16.56
N LYS A 209 1.79 -0.52 17.46
CA LYS A 209 2.17 -0.75 18.86
C LYS A 209 3.21 -1.86 18.98
N ARG A 210 3.04 -2.96 18.24
CA ARG A 210 4.05 -4.01 18.19
C ARG A 210 5.37 -3.53 17.60
N ALA A 211 5.33 -2.70 16.56
CA ALA A 211 6.53 -2.07 15.98
C ALA A 211 7.26 -1.18 16.99
N GLN A 212 6.53 -0.36 17.75
CA GLN A 212 7.06 0.44 18.85
C GLN A 212 7.80 -0.42 19.87
N MET A 213 7.14 -1.46 20.39
CA MET A 213 7.68 -2.36 21.42
C MET A 213 8.90 -3.16 20.93
N LYS A 214 8.97 -3.45 19.63
CA LYS A 214 10.10 -4.13 19.00
C LYS A 214 11.20 -3.18 18.52
N ASN A 215 11.02 -1.87 18.72
CA ASN A 215 11.90 -0.84 18.21
C ASN A 215 12.20 -1.01 16.71
N HIS A 216 11.15 -1.19 15.91
CA HIS A 216 11.23 -1.28 14.45
C HIS A 216 12.15 -0.16 13.91
N GLU A 217 13.12 -0.54 13.08
CA GLU A 217 14.11 0.34 12.45
C GLU A 217 14.96 1.20 13.40
N GLY A 218 15.02 0.82 14.67
CA GLY A 218 15.84 1.52 15.67
C GLY A 218 15.21 2.81 16.22
N SER A 219 14.20 3.36 15.55
CA SER A 219 13.56 4.64 15.87
C SER A 219 12.15 4.48 16.47
N ALA A 220 11.44 3.38 16.20
CA ALA A 220 10.04 3.23 16.58
C ALA A 220 9.78 3.28 18.09
N LYS A 221 10.74 2.89 18.95
CA LYS A 221 10.54 2.94 20.41
C LYS A 221 10.42 4.36 20.97
N ARG A 222 10.81 5.39 20.21
CA ARG A 222 10.82 6.79 20.65
C ARG A 222 9.41 7.29 20.97
N SER A 223 8.44 6.97 20.11
CA SER A 223 7.04 7.35 20.31
C SER A 223 6.12 6.48 19.44
N PHE A 224 4.81 6.50 19.72
CA PHE A 224 3.84 5.82 18.86
C PHE A 224 3.78 6.45 17.46
N LYS A 225 4.01 7.76 17.34
CA LYS A 225 4.09 8.45 16.04
C LYS A 225 5.30 7.99 15.22
N ASP A 226 6.46 7.83 15.85
CA ASP A 226 7.64 7.24 15.20
C ASP A 226 7.36 5.80 14.74
N ALA A 227 6.63 5.03 15.56
CA ALA A 227 6.24 3.68 15.20
C ALA A 227 5.25 3.62 14.04
N MET A 228 4.33 4.58 13.90
CA MET A 228 3.47 4.68 12.71
C MET A 228 4.27 5.08 11.47
N ALA A 229 5.24 6.00 11.62
CA ALA A 229 6.10 6.43 10.53
C ALA A 229 6.93 5.27 9.95
N SER A 230 7.44 4.37 10.80
CA SER A 230 8.18 3.17 10.36
C SER A 230 7.31 2.07 9.76
N LEU A 231 6.00 2.26 9.64
CA LEU A 231 5.13 1.37 8.85
C LEU A 231 4.82 1.93 7.47
N ASN A 232 5.23 3.17 7.20
CA ASN A 232 4.81 3.97 6.07
C ASN A 232 5.98 4.28 5.12
N ASP A 233 7.07 3.52 5.15
CA ASP A 233 8.31 3.79 4.40
C ASP A 233 8.72 2.69 3.40
N GLY A 234 7.81 1.75 3.10
CA GLY A 234 8.02 0.73 2.06
C GLY A 234 8.64 -0.57 2.57
N GLU A 235 8.08 -1.12 3.64
CA GLU A 235 8.47 -2.41 4.25
C GLU A 235 8.48 -3.60 3.27
N MET A 236 9.01 -4.73 3.73
CA MET A 236 9.04 -5.95 2.93
C MET A 236 7.74 -6.77 3.10
N PRO A 237 7.32 -7.53 2.08
CA PRO A 237 6.16 -8.41 2.17
C PRO A 237 6.27 -9.37 3.34
N GLY A 238 5.21 -9.41 4.15
CA GLY A 238 5.13 -10.28 5.32
C GLY A 238 5.50 -9.61 6.65
N ASP A 239 6.15 -8.45 6.65
CA ASP A 239 6.45 -7.73 7.89
C ASP A 239 5.16 -7.34 8.62
N ALA A 240 4.17 -6.80 7.90
CA ALA A 240 2.87 -6.49 8.48
C ALA A 240 2.12 -7.72 9.03
N THR A 241 2.14 -8.85 8.33
CA THR A 241 1.51 -10.07 8.84
C THR A 241 2.20 -10.59 10.12
N ASN A 242 3.52 -10.36 10.27
CA ASN A 242 4.22 -10.61 11.53
C ASN A 242 3.76 -9.66 12.62
N ARG A 243 3.60 -8.36 12.31
CA ARG A 243 3.11 -7.35 13.24
C ARG A 243 1.65 -7.60 13.68
N LEU A 244 0.84 -8.27 12.86
CA LEU A 244 -0.49 -8.77 13.25
C LEU A 244 -0.45 -10.12 14.01
N GLY A 245 0.75 -10.70 14.20
CA GLY A 245 0.94 -11.98 14.89
C GLY A 245 0.49 -13.20 14.08
N LEU A 246 0.32 -13.07 12.77
CA LEU A 246 -0.14 -14.14 11.88
C LEU A 246 1.00 -14.95 11.28
N HIS A 247 2.23 -14.83 11.80
CA HIS A 247 3.42 -15.30 11.11
C HIS A 247 3.42 -16.80 10.79
N ALA A 248 2.91 -17.62 11.72
CA ALA A 248 2.82 -19.08 11.62
C ALA A 248 1.72 -19.56 10.65
N LYS A 249 0.87 -18.65 10.17
CA LYS A 249 -0.23 -18.93 9.23
C LYS A 249 0.16 -18.63 7.79
N ARG A 250 1.44 -18.37 7.51
CA ARG A 250 1.86 -17.90 6.18
C ARG A 250 2.68 -18.92 5.44
N ARG A 251 2.70 -18.79 4.13
CA ARG A 251 3.58 -19.55 3.24
C ARG A 251 4.02 -18.71 2.06
N TRP A 252 5.34 -18.63 1.85
CA TRP A 252 5.91 -18.12 0.62
C TRP A 252 5.53 -19.01 -0.57
N THR A 253 5.19 -18.40 -1.69
CA THR A 253 4.75 -19.10 -2.89
C THR A 253 5.03 -18.31 -4.17
N ASN A 254 4.37 -18.67 -5.28
CA ASN A 254 4.47 -18.02 -6.58
C ASN A 254 3.11 -17.39 -6.98
N PRO A 255 3.11 -16.43 -7.92
CA PRO A 255 1.89 -15.74 -8.35
C PRO A 255 0.80 -16.66 -8.90
N ALA A 256 1.16 -17.78 -9.54
CA ALA A 256 0.20 -18.71 -10.12
C ALA A 256 -0.71 -19.37 -9.05
N GLN A 257 -0.29 -19.42 -7.79
CA GLN A 257 -1.15 -19.86 -6.68
C GLN A 257 -2.19 -18.81 -6.29
N LEU A 258 -1.93 -17.52 -6.51
CA LEU A 258 -2.89 -16.46 -6.24
C LEU A 258 -3.96 -16.36 -7.32
N ALA A 259 -3.61 -16.68 -8.57
CA ALA A 259 -4.53 -16.70 -9.70
C ALA A 259 -5.64 -17.76 -9.60
N LYS A 260 -5.50 -18.76 -8.71
CA LYS A 260 -6.46 -19.85 -8.50
C LYS A 260 -7.11 -19.77 -7.12
N GLU A 261 -7.89 -18.72 -6.88
CA GLU A 261 -8.62 -18.54 -5.59
C GLU A 261 -7.68 -18.38 -4.38
N GLY A 262 -6.51 -17.76 -4.59
CA GLY A 262 -5.53 -17.59 -3.54
C GLY A 262 -5.78 -16.32 -2.71
N LEU A 263 -5.45 -16.41 -1.42
CA LEU A 263 -5.44 -15.30 -0.48
C LEU A 263 -4.00 -15.01 -0.06
N GLY A 264 -3.45 -13.89 -0.50
CA GLY A 264 -2.05 -13.57 -0.25
C GLY A 264 -1.64 -12.15 -0.61
N THR A 265 -0.40 -11.79 -0.33
CA THR A 265 0.20 -10.54 -0.79
C THR A 265 1.16 -10.81 -1.94
N ALA A 266 1.24 -9.85 -2.86
CA ALA A 266 2.22 -9.82 -3.94
C ALA A 266 3.02 -8.53 -3.87
N ASP A 267 4.27 -8.57 -4.31
CA ASP A 267 5.18 -7.42 -4.34
C ASP A 267 5.92 -7.32 -5.67
N ALA A 268 5.91 -6.09 -6.20
CA ALA A 268 6.57 -5.71 -7.42
C ALA A 268 6.94 -4.22 -7.32
N GLY A 269 8.20 -3.88 -7.63
CA GLY A 269 8.65 -2.49 -7.72
C GLY A 269 8.60 -1.69 -6.41
N GLY A 270 8.63 -2.34 -5.25
CA GLY A 270 8.56 -1.66 -3.94
C GLY A 270 7.14 -1.33 -3.48
N HIS A 271 6.12 -1.89 -4.14
CA HIS A 271 4.72 -1.81 -3.72
C HIS A 271 4.20 -3.21 -3.41
N SER A 272 3.45 -3.34 -2.31
CA SER A 272 2.81 -4.60 -1.93
C SER A 272 1.29 -4.48 -1.94
N VAL A 273 0.63 -5.43 -2.60
CA VAL A 273 -0.83 -5.47 -2.77
C VAL A 273 -1.42 -6.71 -2.12
N ALA A 274 -2.66 -6.60 -1.65
CA ALA A 274 -3.47 -7.78 -1.36
C ALA A 274 -3.91 -8.41 -2.68
N VAL A 275 -3.85 -9.73 -2.76
CA VAL A 275 -4.42 -10.51 -3.85
C VAL A 275 -5.42 -11.50 -3.26
N ILE A 276 -6.66 -11.40 -3.71
CA ILE A 276 -7.80 -12.16 -3.22
C ILE A 276 -8.53 -12.69 -4.45
N ASP A 277 -8.61 -14.01 -4.55
CA ASP A 277 -9.32 -14.72 -5.61
C ASP A 277 -8.92 -14.30 -7.03
N GLY A 278 -7.61 -14.10 -7.23
CA GLY A 278 -7.05 -13.68 -8.52
C GLY A 278 -7.20 -12.19 -8.84
N TYR A 279 -7.60 -11.36 -7.87
CA TYR A 279 -7.67 -9.90 -8.02
C TYR A 279 -6.73 -9.20 -7.06
N ALA A 280 -5.99 -8.22 -7.56
CA ALA A 280 -5.14 -7.33 -6.77
C ALA A 280 -5.91 -6.09 -6.29
N ASP A 281 -5.58 -5.62 -5.10
CA ASP A 281 -6.03 -4.35 -4.54
C ASP A 281 -5.09 -3.22 -4.99
N LEU A 282 -5.55 -2.38 -5.92
CA LEU A 282 -4.83 -1.19 -6.34
C LEU A 282 -5.54 0.05 -5.77
N TYR A 283 -5.16 0.43 -4.55
CA TYR A 283 -5.73 1.59 -3.84
C TYR A 283 -7.27 1.54 -3.76
N GLY A 284 -7.81 0.37 -3.40
CA GLY A 284 -9.25 0.14 -3.30
C GLY A 284 -9.92 -0.25 -4.60
N ASN A 285 -9.19 -0.32 -5.72
CA ASN A 285 -9.69 -0.83 -6.98
C ASN A 285 -9.40 -2.32 -7.11
N LYS A 286 -10.44 -3.10 -7.38
CA LYS A 286 -10.34 -4.53 -7.69
C LYS A 286 -9.87 -4.71 -9.15
N VAL A 287 -8.64 -5.16 -9.35
CA VAL A 287 -8.06 -5.36 -10.68
C VAL A 287 -7.64 -6.82 -10.86
N LYS A 288 -7.89 -7.44 -12.01
CA LYS A 288 -7.44 -8.82 -12.24
C LYS A 288 -5.93 -8.91 -12.10
N LEU A 289 -5.42 -9.97 -11.48
CA LEU A 289 -3.99 -10.15 -11.24
C LEU A 289 -3.18 -10.07 -12.54
N SER A 290 -3.69 -10.65 -13.63
CA SER A 290 -3.08 -10.62 -14.97
C SER A 290 -2.94 -9.23 -15.58
N GLU A 291 -3.73 -8.26 -15.11
CA GLU A 291 -3.80 -6.88 -15.63
C GLU A 291 -3.19 -5.88 -14.64
N SER A 292 -2.75 -6.35 -13.46
CA SER A 292 -2.34 -5.50 -12.34
C SER A 292 -0.86 -5.11 -12.34
N GLY A 293 -0.02 -5.78 -13.14
CA GLY A 293 1.44 -5.69 -13.06
C GLY A 293 2.06 -6.57 -11.95
N PHE A 294 1.25 -7.29 -11.17
CA PHE A 294 1.70 -8.21 -10.12
C PHE A 294 1.68 -9.69 -10.52
N GLN A 295 1.33 -10.01 -11.77
CA GLN A 295 1.26 -11.40 -12.27
C GLN A 295 2.62 -12.12 -12.24
N ASP A 296 3.71 -11.37 -12.30
CA ASP A 296 5.09 -11.89 -12.24
C ASP A 296 5.80 -11.49 -10.94
N ALA A 297 5.04 -11.17 -9.89
CA ALA A 297 5.58 -10.75 -8.60
C ALA A 297 6.60 -11.76 -8.07
N ARG A 298 7.80 -11.27 -7.74
CA ARG A 298 8.92 -12.10 -7.28
C ARG A 298 8.74 -12.60 -5.86
N ARG A 299 7.90 -11.92 -5.08
CA ARG A 299 7.63 -12.21 -3.68
C ARG A 299 6.13 -12.31 -3.48
N VAL A 300 5.70 -13.53 -3.18
CA VAL A 300 4.29 -13.83 -2.95
C VAL A 300 4.15 -14.60 -1.64
N LEU A 301 3.23 -14.15 -0.81
CA LEU A 301 2.99 -14.71 0.51
C LEU A 301 1.51 -15.05 0.66
N THR A 302 1.17 -16.30 0.95
CA THR A 302 -0.23 -16.72 1.18
C THR A 302 -0.54 -16.83 2.66
N LEU A 303 -1.81 -16.58 3.03
CA LEU A 303 -2.34 -16.75 4.38
C LEU A 303 -3.23 -18.01 4.47
N ARG A 304 -2.70 -19.06 5.10
CA ARG A 304 -3.31 -20.38 5.31
C ARG A 304 -4.23 -20.46 6.51
#